data_AF-A0A2P2D9D9-F1
#
_entry.id   AF-A0A2P2D9D9-F1
#
_cell.length_a   1.000
_cell.length_b   1.000
_cell.length_c   1.000
_cell.angle_alpha   90.00
_cell.angle_beta   90.00
_cell.angle_gamma   90.00
#
_symmetry.space_group_name_H-M   'P 1'
#
loop_
_entity.id
_entity.type
_entity.pdbx_description
1 polymer ?
#
loop_
_entity_poly.entity_id
_entity_poly.type
_entity_poly.pdbx_seq_one_letter_code
_entity_poly.pdbx_strand_id
1 'polypeptide(L)'
;MKYRGFFVLGFFFFLNPILPQWFTKPATFESIWSKFQITPNIVSEAYTVSSFPILREVESKENEEYDYYFQLCKFQEIRELTEILSYLSFYDALLQIKRCAEITKSDAVNLEKQIKKKLFELTVFPKLEILSSEISNADNLNLVRELQSEWEKTVYLYSNFYKPHEVLLFGKEREYTVSLNRILYSDMPESKRRSSLLRLLQDIKTNQKSTYQLFYFSKQNPWNLADLKSENEKSKSYFLQILSSWKNEPLFTDGQKLQLNDLRICLEKLPTEEKKIRIFGFFGFFSDYGRFSVENPIFETKENLTKLLYIRQTLFQSHHFQKRLENVMISCKNSVESKKEL
;
A
#
# COMPACT_ATOMS: atom_id res chain seq x y z
N MET A 1 -83.54 45.56 -10.40
CA MET A 1 -82.14 46.03 -10.50
C MET A 1 -81.33 45.14 -9.55
N LYS A 2 -80.55 44.14 -10.02
CA LYS A 2 -79.13 44.21 -10.48
C LYS A 2 -78.30 45.00 -9.47
N TYR A 3 -77.39 44.40 -8.70
CA TYR A 3 -76.08 43.80 -9.08
C TYR A 3 -75.83 42.50 -8.28
N ARG A 4 -75.62 41.31 -8.86
CA ARG A 4 -74.36 40.75 -9.42
C ARG A 4 -73.09 41.15 -8.67
N GLY A 5 -72.70 40.30 -7.71
CA GLY A 5 -71.40 40.30 -7.04
C GLY A 5 -70.87 38.88 -6.91
N PHE A 6 -70.16 38.46 -7.96
CA PHE A 6 -69.28 37.30 -8.13
C PHE A 6 -68.98 36.40 -6.92
N PHE A 7 -69.34 35.13 -7.08
CA PHE A 7 -68.66 33.97 -6.53
C PHE A 7 -67.17 33.99 -6.92
N VAL A 8 -66.27 34.04 -5.92
CA VAL A 8 -64.92 33.48 -6.05
C VAL A 8 -64.65 32.69 -4.76
N LEU A 9 -65.05 31.41 -4.82
CA LEU A 9 -64.54 30.36 -3.93
C LEU A 9 -63.07 30.16 -4.28
N GLY A 10 -62.20 30.93 -3.64
CA GLY A 10 -60.76 30.73 -3.69
C GLY A 10 -60.39 29.55 -2.80
N PHE A 11 -60.31 28.37 -3.41
CA PHE A 11 -59.58 27.21 -2.89
C PHE A 11 -58.15 27.64 -2.52
N PHE A 12 -57.90 27.95 -1.24
CA PHE A 12 -56.55 28.04 -0.67
C PHE A 12 -56.23 26.77 0.11
N PHE A 13 -56.41 25.62 -0.54
CA PHE A 13 -55.75 24.39 -0.18
C PHE A 13 -54.80 24.02 -1.32
N PHE A 14 -53.58 23.66 -0.94
CA PHE A 14 -52.48 23.16 -1.78
C PHE A 14 -51.72 24.23 -2.56
N LEU A 15 -50.60 24.67 -1.97
CA LEU A 15 -49.25 24.54 -2.53
C LEU A 15 -48.28 25.14 -1.52
N ASN A 16 -48.04 24.43 -0.41
CA ASN A 16 -46.69 24.50 0.16
C ASN A 16 -45.76 24.09 -0.99
N PRO A 17 -44.73 24.88 -1.34
CA PRO A 17 -43.68 24.34 -2.18
C PRO A 17 -43.04 23.26 -1.31
N ILE A 18 -43.44 22.01 -1.55
CA ILE A 18 -42.58 20.88 -1.27
C ILE A 18 -41.41 21.14 -2.21
N LEU A 19 -40.44 21.94 -1.74
CA LEU A 19 -39.09 21.90 -2.24
C LEU A 19 -38.79 20.41 -2.29
N PRO A 20 -38.51 19.83 -3.46
CA PRO A 20 -38.03 18.46 -3.48
C PRO A 20 -36.86 18.47 -2.49
N GLN A 21 -36.98 17.70 -1.41
CA GLN A 21 -35.80 17.38 -0.62
C GLN A 21 -34.86 16.81 -1.66
N TRP A 22 -33.86 17.62 -2.01
CA TRP A 22 -32.76 17.20 -2.84
C TRP A 22 -32.15 16.05 -2.06
N PHE A 23 -32.59 14.83 -2.35
CA PHE A 23 -31.80 13.65 -2.07
C PHE A 23 -30.54 13.90 -2.87
N THR A 24 -29.51 14.44 -2.21
CA THR A 24 -28.17 14.48 -2.75
C THR A 24 -27.91 13.06 -3.20
N LYS A 25 -27.83 12.86 -4.53
CA LYS A 25 -27.57 11.54 -5.07
C LYS A 25 -26.31 11.03 -4.36
N PRO A 26 -26.31 9.78 -3.86
CA PRO A 26 -25.11 9.24 -3.25
C PRO A 26 -23.95 9.44 -4.22
N ALA A 27 -22.81 9.88 -3.69
CA ALA A 27 -21.63 10.15 -4.49
C ALA A 27 -21.31 8.90 -5.33
N THR A 28 -21.14 9.05 -6.64
CA THR A 28 -20.70 7.93 -7.47
C THR A 28 -19.26 7.60 -7.13
N PHE A 29 -18.83 6.35 -7.32
CA PHE A 29 -17.42 6.01 -7.11
C PHE A 29 -16.48 6.89 -7.95
N GLU A 30 -16.90 7.33 -9.13
CA GLU A 30 -16.08 8.27 -9.93
C GLU A 30 -15.88 9.62 -9.25
N SER A 31 -16.87 10.17 -8.56
CA SER A 31 -16.69 11.43 -7.83
C SER A 31 -15.83 11.25 -6.58
N ILE A 32 -15.97 10.12 -5.90
CA ILE A 32 -15.11 9.71 -4.76
C ILE A 32 -13.66 9.56 -5.22
N TRP A 33 -13.45 8.82 -6.31
CA TRP A 33 -12.14 8.60 -6.93
C TRP A 33 -11.47 9.91 -7.36
N SER A 34 -12.23 10.79 -8.02
CA SER A 34 -11.73 12.10 -8.46
C SER A 34 -11.34 12.97 -7.27
N LYS A 35 -12.13 12.95 -6.19
CA LYS A 35 -11.78 13.67 -4.94
C LYS A 35 -10.50 13.12 -4.32
N PHE A 36 -10.36 11.80 -4.25
CA PHE A 36 -9.16 11.16 -3.69
C PHE A 36 -7.89 11.48 -4.50
N GLN A 37 -7.99 11.53 -5.84
CA GLN A 37 -6.86 11.92 -6.71
C GLN A 37 -6.35 13.34 -6.42
N ILE A 38 -7.21 14.25 -5.95
CA ILE A 38 -6.85 15.64 -5.61
C ILE A 38 -6.37 15.75 -4.16
N THR A 39 -7.07 15.10 -3.24
CA THR A 39 -6.79 15.16 -1.80
C THR A 39 -6.78 13.75 -1.23
N PRO A 40 -5.63 13.06 -1.29
CA PRO A 40 -5.52 11.70 -0.78
C PRO A 40 -5.79 11.67 0.73
N ASN A 41 -6.74 10.82 1.14
CA ASN A 41 -7.15 10.64 2.52
C ASN A 41 -7.60 9.18 2.74
N ILE A 42 -7.78 8.79 3.99
CA ILE A 42 -8.16 7.41 4.35
C ILE A 42 -9.67 7.24 4.58
N VAL A 43 -10.49 7.89 3.74
CA VAL A 43 -11.96 7.75 3.79
C VAL A 43 -12.41 6.42 3.19
N SER A 44 -13.40 5.75 3.80
CA SER A 44 -13.91 4.43 3.42
C SER A 44 -15.39 4.25 3.78
N GLU A 45 -16.08 3.35 3.08
CA GLU A 45 -17.45 2.88 3.34
C GLU A 45 -17.55 1.38 3.72
N ALA A 46 -16.41 0.70 3.85
CA ALA A 46 -16.30 -0.76 3.95
C ALA A 46 -17.17 -1.41 5.04
N TYR A 47 -17.45 -0.69 6.13
CA TYR A 47 -18.04 -1.24 7.35
C TYR A 47 -19.55 -1.00 7.53
N THR A 48 -20.27 -0.70 6.45
CA THR A 48 -21.72 -0.42 6.50
C THR A 48 -22.63 -1.66 6.52
N VAL A 49 -22.10 -2.90 6.45
CA VAL A 49 -22.91 -4.13 6.45
C VAL A 49 -22.24 -5.24 7.28
N SER A 50 -23.00 -6.13 7.92
CA SER A 50 -22.50 -7.20 8.79
C SER A 50 -21.83 -8.38 8.07
N SER A 51 -20.76 -8.88 8.70
CA SER A 51 -20.05 -10.18 8.59
C SER A 51 -19.68 -10.76 7.22
N PHE A 52 -18.38 -11.01 7.02
CA PHE A 52 -17.83 -11.95 6.04
C PHE A 52 -16.81 -12.89 6.71
N PRO A 53 -16.61 -14.11 6.17
CA PRO A 53 -15.78 -15.12 6.80
C PRO A 53 -14.28 -14.84 6.69
N ILE A 54 -13.57 -15.46 7.62
CA ILE A 54 -12.20 -15.22 8.05
C ILE A 54 -11.20 -16.00 7.17
N LEU A 55 -10.11 -15.38 6.72
CA LEU A 55 -9.06 -15.99 5.87
C LEU A 55 -8.04 -16.88 6.62
N ARG A 56 -8.18 -17.10 7.94
CA ARG A 56 -7.10 -17.63 8.82
C ARG A 56 -6.66 -19.07 8.57
N GLU A 57 -7.48 -19.95 8.00
CA GLU A 57 -7.15 -21.38 7.93
C GLU A 57 -6.03 -21.72 6.94
N VAL A 58 -5.71 -20.83 5.99
CA VAL A 58 -4.65 -21.06 5.01
C VAL A 58 -3.27 -20.78 5.61
N GLU A 59 -3.14 -19.71 6.41
CA GLU A 59 -1.86 -19.26 6.98
C GLU A 59 -1.28 -20.24 8.01
N SER A 60 -2.11 -20.98 8.76
CA SER A 60 -1.60 -21.91 9.78
C SER A 60 -0.90 -23.13 9.18
N LYS A 61 -1.43 -23.69 8.09
CA LYS A 61 -0.84 -24.88 7.43
C LYS A 61 0.49 -24.57 6.77
N GLU A 62 0.62 -23.40 6.16
CA GLU A 62 1.84 -23.01 5.46
C GLU A 62 2.98 -22.73 6.46
N ASN A 63 2.68 -22.21 7.65
CA ASN A 63 3.65 -22.05 8.74
C ASN A 63 4.14 -23.41 9.28
N GLU A 64 3.24 -24.36 9.52
CA GLU A 64 3.62 -25.73 9.93
C GLU A 64 4.53 -26.39 8.88
N GLU A 65 4.20 -26.19 7.59
CA GLU A 65 5.02 -26.70 6.49
C GLU A 65 6.41 -26.04 6.45
N TYR A 66 6.48 -24.71 6.64
CA TYR A 66 7.75 -24.00 6.74
C TYR A 66 8.63 -24.56 7.86
N ASP A 67 8.08 -24.71 9.06
CA ASP A 67 8.82 -25.20 10.24
C ASP A 67 9.34 -26.63 10.02
N TYR A 68 8.51 -27.49 9.42
CA TYR A 68 8.91 -28.85 9.07
C TYR A 68 10.14 -28.88 8.16
N TYR A 69 10.09 -28.16 7.03
CA TYR A 69 11.22 -28.13 6.08
C TYR A 69 12.44 -27.38 6.64
N PHE A 70 12.23 -26.38 7.50
CA PHE A 70 13.31 -25.67 8.18
C PHE A 70 14.14 -26.60 9.07
N GLN A 71 13.49 -27.53 9.77
CA GLN A 71 14.17 -28.55 10.57
C GLN A 71 14.92 -29.58 9.72
N LEU A 72 14.40 -29.93 8.53
CA LEU A 72 15.04 -30.88 7.62
C LEU A 72 16.25 -30.30 6.86
N CYS A 73 16.28 -29.00 6.64
CA CYS A 73 17.37 -28.32 5.96
C CYS A 73 18.69 -28.45 6.77
N LYS A 74 19.67 -29.15 6.20
CA LYS A 74 20.96 -29.44 6.86
C LYS A 74 21.98 -28.31 6.72
N PHE A 75 21.70 -27.31 5.88
CA PHE A 75 22.65 -26.25 5.51
C PHE A 75 22.35 -24.97 6.30
N GLN A 76 23.18 -24.67 7.29
CA GLN A 76 22.99 -23.53 8.21
C GLN A 76 22.83 -22.18 7.48
N GLU A 77 23.75 -21.84 6.57
CA GLU A 77 23.70 -20.57 5.84
C GLU A 77 22.40 -20.43 5.02
N ILE A 78 21.91 -21.53 4.44
CA ILE A 78 20.65 -21.54 3.70
C ILE A 78 19.47 -21.28 4.64
N ARG A 79 19.45 -21.90 5.83
CA ARG A 79 18.42 -21.63 6.85
C ARG A 79 18.40 -20.17 7.26
N GLU A 80 19.56 -19.60 7.60
CA GLU A 80 19.69 -18.20 8.01
C GLU A 80 19.22 -17.23 6.92
N LEU A 81 19.66 -17.42 5.68
CA LEU A 81 19.23 -16.57 4.57
C LEU A 81 17.73 -16.72 4.26
N THR A 82 17.19 -17.93 4.43
CA THR A 82 15.78 -18.21 4.18
C THR A 82 14.89 -17.66 5.30
N GLU A 83 15.38 -17.66 6.53
CA GLU A 83 14.77 -16.98 7.67
C GLU A 83 14.73 -15.47 7.43
N ILE A 84 15.80 -14.85 6.92
CA ILE A 84 15.75 -13.43 6.50
C ILE A 84 14.73 -13.24 5.35
N LEU A 85 14.70 -14.16 4.39
CA LEU A 85 13.80 -14.10 3.23
C LEU A 85 12.34 -14.21 3.64
N SER A 86 12.00 -14.96 4.69
CA SER A 86 10.60 -15.14 5.13
C SER A 86 9.98 -13.82 5.59
N TYR A 87 10.78 -12.91 6.15
CA TYR A 87 10.35 -11.55 6.47
C TYR A 87 10.05 -10.71 5.23
N LEU A 88 10.71 -10.97 4.10
CA LEU A 88 10.51 -10.23 2.85
C LEU A 88 9.39 -10.85 2.00
N SER A 89 9.39 -12.18 1.88
CA SER A 89 8.46 -12.99 1.12
C SER A 89 8.40 -14.41 1.70
N PHE A 90 7.35 -14.69 2.46
CA PHE A 90 7.14 -15.98 3.10
C PHE A 90 7.09 -17.14 2.09
N TYR A 91 6.37 -16.99 0.98
CA TYR A 91 6.25 -18.03 -0.04
C TYR A 91 7.57 -18.31 -0.77
N ASP A 92 8.36 -17.26 -1.07
CA ASP A 92 9.69 -17.48 -1.62
C ASP A 92 10.55 -18.24 -0.61
N ALA A 93 10.50 -17.89 0.68
CA ALA A 93 11.23 -18.59 1.73
C ALA A 93 10.80 -20.06 1.86
N LEU A 94 9.50 -20.34 1.89
CA LEU A 94 8.95 -21.69 1.90
C LEU A 94 9.44 -22.51 0.70
N LEU A 95 9.49 -21.91 -0.49
CA LEU A 95 10.01 -22.59 -1.68
C LEU A 95 11.51 -22.92 -1.54
N GLN A 96 12.32 -22.00 -1.01
CA GLN A 96 13.76 -22.24 -0.85
C GLN A 96 14.06 -23.26 0.24
N ILE A 97 13.30 -23.27 1.35
CA ILE A 97 13.51 -24.23 2.43
C ILE A 97 13.07 -25.66 2.03
N LYS A 98 11.99 -25.79 1.25
CA LYS A 98 11.62 -27.07 0.61
C LYS A 98 12.75 -27.62 -0.25
N ARG A 99 13.31 -26.78 -1.13
CA ARG A 99 14.48 -27.15 -1.93
C ARG A 99 15.67 -27.53 -1.07
N CYS A 100 15.91 -26.81 0.03
CA CYS A 100 17.02 -27.12 0.94
C CYS A 100 16.95 -28.56 1.49
N ALA A 101 15.75 -29.06 1.77
CA ALA A 101 15.54 -30.40 2.30
C ALA A 101 15.94 -31.51 1.31
N GLU A 102 15.94 -31.22 0.01
CA GLU A 102 16.12 -32.21 -1.07
C GLU A 102 17.51 -32.15 -1.73
N ILE A 103 18.26 -31.06 -1.54
CA ILE A 103 19.52 -30.83 -2.26
C ILE A 103 20.74 -31.55 -1.65
N THR A 104 21.75 -31.75 -2.48
CA THR A 104 23.07 -32.26 -2.08
C THR A 104 24.04 -31.14 -1.72
N LYS A 105 25.20 -31.48 -1.13
CA LYS A 105 26.24 -30.50 -0.76
C LYS A 105 26.81 -29.72 -1.96
N SER A 106 26.86 -30.33 -3.14
CA SER A 106 27.32 -29.65 -4.36
C SER A 106 26.34 -28.59 -4.86
N ASP A 107 25.04 -28.78 -4.62
CA ASP A 107 23.98 -27.88 -5.08
C ASP A 107 23.71 -26.73 -4.11
N ALA A 108 24.13 -26.89 -2.84
CA ALA A 108 23.94 -25.91 -1.78
C ALA A 108 24.48 -24.52 -2.14
N VAL A 109 25.66 -24.45 -2.79
CA VAL A 109 26.27 -23.18 -3.20
C VAL A 109 25.41 -22.44 -4.23
N ASN A 110 24.74 -23.17 -5.13
CA ASN A 110 23.86 -22.56 -6.11
C ASN A 110 22.56 -22.05 -5.46
N LEU A 111 21.98 -22.84 -4.55
CA LEU A 111 20.78 -22.44 -3.82
C LEU A 111 21.05 -21.19 -2.95
N GLU A 112 22.18 -21.15 -2.25
CA GLU A 112 22.62 -19.98 -1.49
C GLU A 112 22.72 -18.71 -2.37
N LYS A 113 23.35 -18.82 -3.55
CA LYS A 113 23.43 -17.70 -4.51
C LYS A 113 22.05 -17.24 -4.98
N GLN A 114 21.12 -18.16 -5.22
CA GLN A 114 19.75 -17.84 -5.61
C GLN A 114 19.00 -17.08 -4.50
N ILE A 115 19.15 -17.51 -3.24
CA ILE A 115 18.54 -16.84 -2.08
C ILE A 115 19.12 -15.44 -1.92
N LYS A 116 20.45 -15.30 -1.96
CA LYS A 116 21.13 -13.98 -1.87
C LYS A 116 20.66 -13.03 -2.97
N LYS A 117 20.56 -13.53 -4.21
CA LYS A 117 20.02 -12.74 -5.33
C LYS A 117 18.58 -12.32 -5.07
N LYS A 118 17.73 -13.23 -4.57
CA LYS A 118 16.32 -12.92 -4.25
C LYS A 118 16.21 -11.88 -3.13
N LEU A 119 17.00 -12.00 -2.06
CA LEU A 119 17.06 -11.02 -0.97
C LEU A 119 17.44 -9.63 -1.48
N PHE A 120 18.47 -9.54 -2.32
CA PHE A 120 18.89 -8.28 -2.93
C PHE A 120 17.76 -7.70 -3.81
N GLU A 121 17.16 -8.54 -4.64
CA GLU A 121 16.06 -8.15 -5.54
C GLU A 121 14.79 -7.66 -4.83
N LEU A 122 14.55 -8.10 -3.60
CA LEU A 122 13.40 -7.70 -2.79
C LEU A 122 13.69 -6.47 -1.90
N THR A 123 14.94 -6.25 -1.54
CA THR A 123 15.34 -5.12 -0.68
C THR A 123 15.72 -3.88 -1.48
N VAL A 124 16.18 -4.05 -2.72
CA VAL A 124 16.52 -2.93 -3.60
C VAL A 124 15.28 -2.44 -4.33
N PHE A 125 14.94 -1.19 -4.08
CA PHE A 125 13.84 -0.53 -4.76
C PHE A 125 14.13 -0.35 -6.27
N PRO A 126 13.17 -0.65 -7.17
CA PRO A 126 13.33 -0.47 -8.60
C PRO A 126 13.36 1.02 -8.98
N LYS A 127 14.55 1.61 -9.14
CA LYS A 127 14.69 2.98 -9.63
C LYS A 127 14.14 3.10 -11.06
N LEU A 128 13.26 4.08 -11.27
CA LEU A 128 12.82 4.47 -12.61
C LEU A 128 13.60 5.71 -13.04
N GLU A 129 14.55 5.52 -13.95
CA GLU A 129 15.36 6.59 -14.55
C GLU A 129 15.05 6.68 -16.04
N ILE A 130 14.50 7.84 -16.45
CA ILE A 130 14.11 8.10 -17.84
C ILE A 130 15.17 8.98 -18.50
N LEU A 131 15.86 8.42 -19.48
CA LEU A 131 16.81 9.16 -20.30
C LEU A 131 16.04 9.97 -21.36
N SER A 132 15.72 11.23 -21.02
CA SER A 132 14.97 12.10 -21.91
C SER A 132 15.67 12.32 -23.27
N SER A 133 17.00 12.19 -23.32
CA SER A 133 17.79 12.25 -24.56
C SER A 133 17.47 11.15 -25.56
N GLU A 134 17.00 9.99 -25.08
CA GLU A 134 16.65 8.84 -25.92
C GLU A 134 15.23 8.93 -26.49
N ILE A 135 14.45 9.95 -26.10
CA ILE A 135 13.06 10.13 -26.53
C ILE A 135 12.99 11.30 -27.51
N SER A 136 13.07 10.99 -28.80
CA SER A 136 13.08 11.99 -29.88
C SER A 136 11.72 12.67 -30.12
N ASN A 137 10.61 11.99 -29.81
CA ASN A 137 9.26 12.48 -30.04
C ASN A 137 8.68 13.21 -28.81
N ALA A 138 8.31 14.48 -28.95
CA ALA A 138 7.82 15.33 -27.86
C ALA A 138 6.51 14.83 -27.21
N ASP A 139 5.59 14.26 -27.99
CA ASP A 139 4.36 13.69 -27.45
C ASP A 139 4.65 12.45 -26.60
N ASN A 140 5.57 11.60 -27.06
CA ASN A 140 6.02 10.43 -26.29
C ASN A 140 6.71 10.87 -25.00
N LEU A 141 7.48 11.96 -25.02
CA LEU A 141 8.09 12.52 -23.81
C LEU A 141 7.02 12.98 -22.80
N ASN A 142 5.96 13.65 -23.25
CA ASN A 142 4.85 14.04 -22.37
C ASN A 142 4.13 12.83 -21.78
N LEU A 143 3.87 11.81 -22.60
CA LEU A 143 3.25 10.56 -22.16
C LEU A 143 4.11 9.83 -21.12
N VAL A 144 5.43 9.85 -21.29
CA VAL A 144 6.38 9.25 -20.35
C VAL A 144 6.43 10.01 -19.03
N ARG A 145 6.33 11.35 -19.05
CA ARG A 145 6.22 12.15 -17.82
C ARG A 145 4.92 11.84 -17.06
N GLU A 146 3.81 11.67 -17.78
CA GLU A 146 2.55 11.25 -17.18
C GLU A 146 2.66 9.84 -16.57
N LEU A 147 3.26 8.89 -17.30
CA LEU A 147 3.55 7.54 -16.81
C LEU A 147 4.42 7.55 -15.55
N GLN A 148 5.45 8.39 -15.51
CA GLN A 148 6.30 8.54 -14.33
C GLN A 148 5.47 9.03 -13.14
N SER A 149 4.62 10.04 -13.33
CA SER A 149 3.75 10.54 -12.25
C SER A 149 2.78 9.46 -11.74
N GLU A 150 2.16 8.69 -12.63
CA GLU A 150 1.27 7.59 -12.25
C GLU A 150 2.01 6.41 -11.61
N TRP A 151 3.23 6.14 -12.03
CA TRP A 151 4.10 5.19 -11.36
C TRP A 151 4.44 5.68 -9.94
N GLU A 152 4.80 6.95 -9.76
CA GLU A 152 5.09 7.53 -8.44
C GLU A 152 3.87 7.46 -7.51
N LYS A 153 2.65 7.73 -8.00
CA LYS A 153 1.43 7.52 -7.20
C LYS A 153 1.27 6.07 -6.78
N THR A 154 1.54 5.12 -7.68
CA THR A 154 1.49 3.68 -7.37
C THR A 154 2.43 3.34 -6.22
N VAL A 155 3.65 3.88 -6.26
CA VAL A 155 4.71 3.64 -5.28
C VAL A 155 4.45 4.32 -3.95
N TYR A 156 4.06 5.59 -3.95
CA TYR A 156 4.08 6.41 -2.74
C TYR A 156 2.71 6.56 -2.07
N LEU A 157 1.62 6.29 -2.81
CA LEU A 157 0.26 6.41 -2.31
C LEU A 157 -0.45 5.04 -2.26
N TYR A 158 -0.56 4.35 -3.39
CA TYR A 158 -1.38 3.13 -3.47
C TYR A 158 -0.73 1.89 -2.84
N SER A 159 0.60 1.88 -2.69
CA SER A 159 1.32 0.85 -1.95
C SER A 159 1.01 0.83 -0.44
N ASN A 160 0.39 1.90 0.09
CA ASN A 160 0.00 1.97 1.49
C ASN A 160 -1.27 1.15 1.79
N PHE A 161 -2.05 0.82 0.77
CA PHE A 161 -3.24 0.00 0.94
C PHE A 161 -2.88 -1.48 1.00
N TYR A 162 -3.52 -2.20 1.91
CA TYR A 162 -3.41 -3.65 1.97
C TYR A 162 -3.95 -4.29 0.70
N LYS A 163 -3.20 -5.26 0.20
CA LYS A 163 -3.57 -6.05 -0.97
C LYS A 163 -3.50 -7.53 -0.59
N PRO A 164 -4.66 -8.17 -0.35
CA PRO A 164 -4.67 -9.58 0.00
C PRO A 164 -4.04 -10.38 -1.13
N HIS A 165 -3.17 -11.33 -0.78
CA HIS A 165 -2.48 -12.23 -1.71
C HIS A 165 -1.43 -11.58 -2.65
N GLU A 166 -1.09 -10.28 -2.49
CA GLU A 166 0.12 -9.73 -3.11
C GLU A 166 1.33 -9.97 -2.20
N VAL A 167 2.24 -10.82 -2.66
CA VAL A 167 3.39 -11.32 -1.86
C VAL A 167 4.52 -10.27 -1.71
N LEU A 168 4.41 -9.08 -2.29
CA LEU A 168 5.60 -8.25 -2.53
C LEU A 168 5.46 -6.79 -2.11
N LEU A 169 6.39 -6.39 -1.23
CA LEU A 169 7.05 -5.08 -1.25
C LEU A 169 7.40 -4.75 -2.72
N PHE A 170 6.84 -3.68 -3.30
CA PHE A 170 7.25 -3.16 -4.61
C PHE A 170 7.05 -4.07 -5.84
N GLY A 171 6.23 -5.13 -5.76
CA GLY A 171 6.06 -6.10 -6.85
C GLY A 171 5.53 -5.48 -8.15
N LYS A 172 4.38 -4.81 -8.08
CA LYS A 172 3.75 -4.14 -9.23
C LYS A 172 4.58 -2.97 -9.76
N GLU A 173 5.23 -2.25 -8.87
CA GLU A 173 6.10 -1.13 -9.23
C GLU A 173 7.28 -1.60 -10.07
N ARG A 174 7.90 -2.73 -9.70
CA ARG A 174 8.98 -3.36 -10.47
C ARG A 174 8.51 -3.84 -11.84
N GLU A 175 7.33 -4.48 -11.90
CA GLU A 175 6.71 -4.91 -13.17
C GLU A 175 6.52 -3.73 -14.14
N TYR A 176 6.02 -2.60 -13.63
CA TYR A 176 5.86 -1.38 -14.42
C TYR A 176 7.19 -0.75 -14.81
N THR A 177 8.18 -0.69 -13.91
CA THR A 177 9.52 -0.17 -14.24
C THR A 177 10.18 -0.99 -15.35
N VAL A 178 10.13 -2.33 -15.27
CA VAL A 178 10.68 -3.21 -16.31
C VAL A 178 9.94 -3.03 -17.64
N SER A 179 8.61 -2.93 -17.59
CA SER A 179 7.79 -2.72 -18.79
C SER A 179 8.08 -1.39 -19.46
N LEU A 180 8.20 -0.32 -18.66
CA LEU A 180 8.54 1.02 -19.16
C LEU A 180 9.92 1.03 -19.80
N ASN A 181 10.94 0.49 -19.13
CA ASN A 181 12.30 0.39 -19.68
C ASN A 181 12.32 -0.41 -20.98
N ARG A 182 11.58 -1.53 -21.05
CA ARG A 182 11.47 -2.33 -22.28
C ARG A 182 10.85 -1.53 -23.42
N ILE A 183 9.84 -0.71 -23.17
CA ILE A 183 9.17 0.09 -24.21
C ILE A 183 10.08 1.24 -24.68
N LEU A 184 10.76 1.92 -23.75
CA LEU A 184 11.59 3.09 -24.07
C LEU A 184 12.87 2.72 -24.79
N TYR A 185 13.57 1.69 -24.31
CA TYR A 185 14.92 1.37 -24.76
C TYR A 185 14.99 0.17 -25.72
N SER A 186 13.85 -0.24 -26.29
CA SER A 186 13.84 -1.23 -27.37
C SER A 186 13.78 -0.56 -28.74
N ASP A 187 14.35 -1.25 -29.72
CA ASP A 187 14.26 -0.92 -31.13
C ASP A 187 12.84 -1.21 -31.65
N MET A 188 11.92 -0.28 -31.37
CA MET A 188 10.54 -0.34 -31.83
C MET A 188 10.13 0.94 -32.58
N PRO A 189 9.28 0.84 -33.62
CA PRO A 189 8.74 2.02 -34.30
C PRO A 189 7.98 2.95 -33.34
N GLU A 190 8.09 4.26 -33.54
CA GLU A 190 7.48 5.28 -32.65
C GLU A 190 5.97 5.10 -32.45
N SER A 191 5.24 4.68 -33.49
CA SER A 191 3.79 4.42 -33.40
C SER A 191 3.48 3.27 -32.44
N LYS A 192 4.27 2.18 -32.51
CA LYS A 192 4.16 1.02 -31.61
C LYS A 192 4.59 1.38 -30.19
N ARG A 193 5.63 2.21 -30.05
CA ARG A 193 6.06 2.74 -28.74
C ARG A 193 4.94 3.52 -28.08
N ARG A 194 4.36 4.50 -28.78
CA ARG A 194 3.23 5.29 -28.29
C ARG A 194 2.05 4.42 -27.86
N SER A 195 1.65 3.46 -28.70
CA SER A 195 0.56 2.54 -28.35
C SER A 195 0.86 1.72 -27.10
N SER A 196 2.10 1.27 -26.92
CA SER A 196 2.52 0.48 -25.75
C SER A 196 2.56 1.33 -24.48
N LEU A 197 3.06 2.56 -24.58
CA LEU A 197 3.06 3.54 -23.48
C LEU A 197 1.63 3.90 -23.04
N LEU A 198 0.72 4.14 -23.99
CA LEU A 198 -0.70 4.43 -23.69
C LEU A 198 -1.37 3.25 -22.99
N ARG A 199 -1.10 2.02 -23.44
CA ARG A 199 -1.62 0.82 -22.80
C ARG A 199 -1.09 0.69 -21.37
N LEU A 200 0.22 0.86 -21.16
CA LEU A 200 0.83 0.82 -19.84
C LEU A 200 0.22 1.88 -18.91
N LEU A 201 -0.04 3.09 -19.42
CA LEU A 201 -0.67 4.16 -18.65
C LEU A 201 -2.08 3.77 -18.20
N GLN A 202 -2.86 3.19 -19.12
CA GLN A 202 -4.20 2.71 -18.82
C GLN A 202 -4.19 1.57 -17.78
N ASP A 203 -3.24 0.64 -17.90
CA ASP A 203 -3.08 -0.48 -16.97
C ASP A 203 -2.74 0.04 -15.56
N ILE A 204 -1.79 0.98 -15.44
CA ILE A 204 -1.44 1.61 -14.16
C ILE A 204 -2.66 2.31 -13.54
N LYS A 205 -3.34 3.20 -14.29
CA LYS A 205 -4.50 3.94 -13.77
C LYS A 205 -5.64 3.01 -13.35
N THR A 206 -5.90 1.96 -14.13
CA THR A 206 -6.93 0.96 -13.81
C THR A 206 -6.58 0.22 -12.52
N ASN A 207 -5.33 -0.18 -12.35
CA ASN A 207 -4.85 -0.83 -11.14
C ASN A 207 -4.95 0.07 -9.90
N GLN A 208 -4.55 1.34 -10.01
CA GLN A 208 -4.68 2.30 -8.91
C GLN A 208 -6.14 2.48 -8.47
N LYS A 209 -7.03 2.67 -9.44
CA LYS A 209 -8.47 2.82 -9.21
C LYS A 209 -9.06 1.58 -8.54
N SER A 210 -8.71 0.39 -9.03
CA SER A 210 -9.11 -0.89 -8.43
C SER A 210 -8.59 -1.02 -6.99
N THR A 211 -7.32 -0.69 -6.75
CA THR A 211 -6.71 -0.72 -5.41
C THR A 211 -7.47 0.18 -4.44
N TYR A 212 -7.77 1.41 -4.85
CA TYR A 212 -8.53 2.34 -4.00
C TYR A 212 -9.98 1.89 -3.80
N GLN A 213 -10.62 1.34 -4.83
CA GLN A 213 -11.97 0.79 -4.73
C GLN A 213 -12.03 -0.35 -3.71
N LEU A 214 -11.03 -1.24 -3.72
CA LEU A 214 -10.89 -2.31 -2.74
C LEU A 214 -10.72 -1.74 -1.33
N PHE A 215 -9.82 -0.77 -1.12
CA PHE A 215 -9.68 -0.11 0.17
C PHE A 215 -11.00 0.53 0.66
N TYR A 216 -11.69 1.22 -0.25
CA TYR A 216 -12.87 2.00 0.04
C TYR A 216 -14.06 1.12 0.45
N PHE A 217 -14.30 0.00 -0.26
CA PHE A 217 -15.49 -0.85 -0.05
C PHE A 217 -15.21 -2.20 0.63
N SER A 218 -14.00 -2.73 0.61
CA SER A 218 -13.71 -4.08 1.13
C SER A 218 -13.54 -4.08 2.64
N LYS A 219 -14.14 -5.06 3.31
CA LYS A 219 -13.94 -5.35 4.74
C LYS A 219 -12.69 -6.16 5.03
N GLN A 220 -12.00 -6.63 3.99
CA GLN A 220 -10.81 -7.46 4.17
C GLN A 220 -9.72 -6.67 4.90
N ASN A 221 -9.21 -7.28 5.96
CA ASN A 221 -8.11 -6.77 6.76
C ASN A 221 -7.38 -7.94 7.45
N PRO A 222 -6.06 -7.83 7.68
CA PRO A 222 -5.25 -8.86 8.32
C PRO A 222 -5.55 -9.01 9.81
N TRP A 223 -6.23 -8.04 10.44
CA TRP A 223 -6.63 -8.13 11.84
C TRP A 223 -7.83 -9.05 12.04
N ASN A 224 -8.58 -9.30 10.97
CA ASN A 224 -9.81 -10.08 10.99
C ASN A 224 -10.84 -9.53 12.01
N LEU A 225 -10.96 -8.21 12.06
CA LEU A 225 -11.89 -7.51 12.97
C LEU A 225 -13.22 -7.23 12.28
N ALA A 226 -14.30 -7.35 13.04
CA ALA A 226 -15.68 -7.31 12.52
C ALA A 226 -16.22 -5.89 12.30
N ASP A 227 -15.64 -4.89 12.95
CA ASP A 227 -16.10 -3.51 12.93
C ASP A 227 -14.94 -2.51 12.76
N LEU A 228 -15.28 -1.33 12.22
CA LEU A 228 -14.32 -0.27 11.92
C LEU A 228 -13.66 0.31 13.17
N LYS A 229 -14.38 0.40 14.31
CA LYS A 229 -13.81 0.96 15.53
C LYS A 229 -12.70 0.06 16.04
N SER A 230 -12.96 -1.23 16.15
CA SER A 230 -11.95 -2.23 16.51
C SER A 230 -10.79 -2.26 15.52
N GLU A 231 -11.06 -2.21 14.22
CA GLU A 231 -10.01 -2.13 13.19
C GLU A 231 -9.12 -0.89 13.37
N ASN A 232 -9.75 0.27 13.61
CA ASN A 232 -9.06 1.53 13.83
C ASN A 232 -8.23 1.51 15.12
N GLU A 233 -8.77 0.98 16.22
CA GLU A 233 -8.05 0.82 17.49
C GLU A 233 -6.82 -0.08 17.33
N LYS A 234 -6.99 -1.24 16.67
CA LYS A 234 -5.90 -2.18 16.43
C LYS A 234 -4.84 -1.59 15.49
N SER A 235 -5.26 -0.96 14.39
CA SER A 235 -4.35 -0.34 13.42
C SER A 235 -3.57 0.81 14.07
N LYS A 236 -4.26 1.71 14.79
CA LYS A 236 -3.64 2.82 15.49
C LYS A 236 -2.64 2.34 16.54
N SER A 237 -3.01 1.35 17.36
CA SER A 237 -2.12 0.76 18.36
C SER A 237 -0.87 0.16 17.72
N TYR A 238 -1.03 -0.63 16.66
CA TYR A 238 0.08 -1.25 15.93
C TYR A 238 1.04 -0.19 15.33
N PHE A 239 0.51 0.84 14.68
CA PHE A 239 1.33 1.89 14.08
C PHE A 239 2.08 2.71 15.14
N LEU A 240 1.43 3.06 16.25
CA LEU A 240 2.08 3.77 17.36
C LEU A 240 3.17 2.92 18.03
N GLN A 241 2.96 1.61 18.16
CA GLN A 241 3.99 0.69 18.65
C GLN A 241 5.23 0.70 17.73
N ILE A 242 5.05 0.60 16.41
CA ILE A 242 6.17 0.69 15.47
C ILE A 242 6.90 2.02 15.60
N LEU A 243 6.17 3.15 15.60
CA LEU A 243 6.78 4.47 15.75
C LEU A 243 7.55 4.62 17.07
N SER A 244 7.08 3.98 18.14
CA SER A 244 7.78 3.97 19.43
C SER A 244 9.12 3.23 19.35
N SER A 245 9.17 2.10 18.65
CA SER A 245 10.41 1.34 18.43
C SER A 245 11.40 2.10 17.54
N TRP A 246 10.90 2.81 16.54
CA TRP A 246 11.69 3.64 15.62
C TRP A 246 12.29 4.88 16.27
N LYS A 247 11.76 5.35 17.40
CA LYS A 247 12.30 6.51 18.11
C LYS A 247 13.77 6.33 18.49
N ASN A 248 14.17 5.10 18.81
CA ASN A 248 15.52 4.77 19.25
C ASN A 248 16.39 4.18 18.13
N GLU A 249 15.91 4.18 16.88
CA GLU A 249 16.65 3.65 15.74
C GLU A 249 17.84 4.58 15.40
N PRO A 250 19.09 4.10 15.50
CA PRO A 250 20.27 4.90 15.19
C PRO A 250 20.40 5.25 13.70
N LEU A 251 19.75 4.49 12.81
CA LEU A 251 19.83 4.72 11.37
C LEU A 251 19.04 5.95 10.87
N PHE A 252 18.12 6.48 11.68
CA PHE A 252 17.34 7.65 11.31
C PHE A 252 18.08 8.96 11.60
N THR A 253 18.08 9.84 10.60
CA THR A 253 18.53 11.24 10.74
C THR A 253 17.60 12.02 11.66
N ASP A 254 18.08 13.16 12.19
CA ASP A 254 17.26 14.02 13.06
C ASP A 254 16.01 14.55 12.33
N GLY A 255 16.12 14.85 11.04
CA GLY A 255 14.99 15.25 10.21
C GLY A 255 13.92 14.15 10.10
N GLN A 256 14.34 12.89 9.90
CA GLN A 256 13.41 11.75 9.88
C GLN A 256 12.77 11.53 11.24
N LYS A 257 13.52 11.65 12.34
CA LYS A 257 12.97 11.52 13.71
C LYS A 257 11.90 12.58 14.00
N LEU A 258 12.09 13.82 13.54
CA LEU A 258 11.08 14.87 13.62
C LEU A 258 9.82 14.50 12.84
N GLN A 259 9.96 14.06 11.58
CA GLN A 259 8.84 13.62 10.74
C GLN A 259 8.07 12.43 11.35
N LEU A 260 8.78 11.45 11.92
CA LEU A 260 8.16 10.32 12.61
C LEU A 260 7.38 10.76 13.86
N ASN A 261 7.90 11.74 14.60
CA ASN A 261 7.18 12.31 15.74
C ASN A 261 5.94 13.11 15.28
N ASP A 262 6.02 13.86 14.19
CA ASP A 262 4.86 14.54 13.61
C ASP A 262 3.79 13.55 13.13
N LEU A 263 4.21 12.44 12.51
CA LEU A 263 3.32 11.35 12.12
C LEU A 263 2.65 10.73 13.35
N ARG A 264 3.40 10.48 14.42
CA ARG A 264 2.85 9.98 15.69
C ARG A 264 1.76 10.90 16.24
N ILE A 265 2.04 12.21 16.32
CA ILE A 265 1.07 13.22 16.76
C ILE A 265 -0.17 13.25 15.85
N CYS A 266 0.03 13.11 14.55
CA CYS A 266 -1.08 13.06 13.60
C CYS A 266 -1.97 11.82 13.81
N LEU A 267 -1.38 10.64 13.96
CA LEU A 267 -2.11 9.40 14.23
C LEU A 267 -2.85 9.46 15.57
N GLU A 268 -2.25 10.05 16.61
CA GLU A 268 -2.89 10.28 17.91
C GLU A 268 -4.18 11.11 17.77
N LYS A 269 -4.22 12.08 16.85
CA LYS A 269 -5.40 12.93 16.57
C LYS A 269 -6.51 12.25 15.75
N LEU A 270 -6.22 11.14 15.05
CA LEU A 270 -7.25 10.41 14.31
C LEU A 270 -8.21 9.72 15.29
N PRO A 271 -9.52 10.00 15.23
CA PRO A 271 -10.51 9.32 16.06
C PRO A 271 -10.68 7.88 15.60
N THR A 272 -10.79 6.94 16.55
CA THR A 272 -11.08 5.54 16.23
C THR A 272 -12.56 5.29 15.99
N GLU A 273 -13.44 6.16 16.49
CA GLU A 273 -14.90 6.02 16.42
C GLU A 273 -15.53 6.59 15.13
N GLU A 274 -14.76 7.28 14.30
CA GLU A 274 -15.25 7.89 13.06
C GLU A 274 -15.62 6.81 12.03
N LYS A 275 -16.85 6.87 11.52
CA LYS A 275 -17.42 5.82 10.66
C LYS A 275 -16.91 5.88 9.22
N LYS A 276 -16.33 7.01 8.83
CA LYS A 276 -15.82 7.24 7.47
C LYS A 276 -14.30 7.12 7.38
N ILE A 277 -13.57 7.13 8.49
CA ILE A 277 -12.10 7.09 8.49
C ILE A 277 -11.63 5.67 8.79
N ARG A 278 -10.82 5.12 7.90
CA ARG A 278 -10.24 3.79 8.03
C ARG A 278 -8.72 3.89 8.15
N ILE A 279 -8.23 3.96 9.40
CA ILE A 279 -6.81 4.14 9.77
C ILE A 279 -5.92 3.11 9.09
N PHE A 280 -6.46 1.92 8.83
CA PHE A 280 -5.83 0.85 8.09
C PHE A 280 -5.27 1.26 6.70
N GLY A 281 -5.64 2.41 6.13
CA GLY A 281 -5.07 2.92 4.89
C GLY A 281 -3.56 3.22 4.92
N PHE A 282 -2.92 3.18 6.09
CA PHE A 282 -1.45 3.26 6.24
C PHE A 282 -0.75 1.90 6.34
N PHE A 283 -1.51 0.79 6.28
CA PHE A 283 -1.00 -0.54 6.59
C PHE A 283 0.24 -0.93 5.80
N GLY A 284 0.25 -0.70 4.48
CA GLY A 284 1.37 -1.05 3.63
C GLY A 284 2.68 -0.41 4.07
N PHE A 285 2.68 0.89 4.45
CA PHE A 285 3.88 1.55 4.96
C PHE A 285 4.40 0.89 6.24
N PHE A 286 3.51 0.68 7.23
CA PHE A 286 3.90 0.11 8.51
C PHE A 286 4.22 -1.39 8.43
N SER A 287 3.56 -2.14 7.57
CA SER A 287 3.87 -3.56 7.31
C SER A 287 5.22 -3.69 6.62
N ASP A 288 5.51 -2.83 5.65
CA ASP A 288 6.73 -2.88 4.85
C ASP A 288 7.97 -2.57 5.67
N TYR A 289 7.92 -1.52 6.47
CA TYR A 289 9.07 -1.06 7.23
C TYR A 289 9.07 -1.59 8.67
N GLY A 290 7.89 -1.79 9.27
CA GLY A 290 7.73 -2.17 10.66
C GLY A 290 8.25 -3.56 10.99
N ARG A 291 8.24 -4.49 10.02
CA ARG A 291 8.81 -5.84 10.16
C ARG A 291 10.31 -5.87 10.44
N PHE A 292 11.02 -4.74 10.25
CA PHE A 292 12.46 -4.60 10.52
C PHE A 292 12.76 -3.85 11.82
N SER A 293 11.75 -3.57 12.64
CA SER A 293 11.88 -2.86 13.93
C SER A 293 12.18 -3.85 15.06
N VAL A 294 13.09 -3.47 15.97
CA VAL A 294 14.01 -4.35 16.72
C VAL A 294 13.42 -5.03 17.96
N GLU A 295 12.28 -5.71 17.87
CA GLU A 295 11.73 -6.46 19.02
C GLU A 295 11.46 -7.94 18.72
N ASN A 296 12.22 -8.56 17.80
CA ASN A 296 12.09 -9.99 17.54
C ASN A 296 13.28 -10.80 18.13
N PRO A 297 13.05 -11.74 19.06
CA PRO A 297 14.10 -12.53 19.74
C PRO A 297 14.98 -13.38 18.82
N ILE A 298 14.55 -13.58 17.57
CA ILE A 298 15.20 -14.48 16.59
C ILE A 298 16.53 -13.90 16.06
N PHE A 299 16.84 -12.63 16.33
CA PHE A 299 18.02 -11.93 15.80
C PHE A 299 19.25 -11.91 16.73
N GLU A 300 19.32 -12.80 17.73
CA GLU A 300 20.39 -12.82 18.73
C GLU A 300 21.75 -13.35 18.22
N THR A 301 21.84 -13.91 17.01
CA THR A 301 23.15 -14.30 16.44
C THR A 301 23.85 -13.11 15.78
N LYS A 302 25.13 -12.90 16.12
CA LYS A 302 25.96 -11.77 15.67
C LYS A 302 26.05 -11.64 14.13
N GLU A 303 25.93 -12.77 13.41
CA GLU A 303 26.02 -12.83 11.94
C GLU A 303 24.73 -12.39 11.25
N ASN A 304 23.55 -12.81 11.74
CA ASN A 304 22.25 -12.33 11.27
C ASN A 304 22.05 -10.84 11.55
N LEU A 305 22.59 -10.34 12.67
CA LEU A 305 22.53 -8.92 13.00
C LEU A 305 23.20 -8.05 11.93
N THR A 306 24.35 -8.46 11.38
CA THR A 306 25.06 -7.69 10.35
C THR A 306 24.29 -7.66 9.03
N LYS A 307 23.77 -8.81 8.58
CA LYS A 307 22.93 -8.92 7.37
C LYS A 307 21.65 -8.07 7.51
N LEU A 308 21.03 -8.08 8.69
CA LEU A 308 19.83 -7.28 9.00
C LEU A 308 20.13 -5.77 9.07
N LEU A 309 21.25 -5.37 9.67
CA LEU A 309 21.68 -3.97 9.72
C LEU A 309 21.87 -3.40 8.31
N TYR A 310 22.47 -4.17 7.39
CA TYR A 310 22.60 -3.78 5.99
C TYR A 310 21.23 -3.57 5.31
N ILE A 311 20.28 -4.48 5.54
CA ILE A 311 18.91 -4.37 5.00
C ILE A 311 18.22 -3.13 5.57
N ARG A 312 18.26 -2.93 6.89
CA ARG A 312 17.68 -1.75 7.55
C ARG A 312 18.29 -0.46 7.03
N GLN A 313 19.61 -0.41 6.88
CA GLN A 313 20.30 0.75 6.32
C GLN A 313 19.82 1.03 4.89
N THR A 314 19.77 -0.01 4.05
CA THR A 314 19.30 0.10 2.66
C THR A 314 17.85 0.61 2.58
N LEU A 315 16.97 0.15 3.47
CA LEU A 315 15.56 0.56 3.48
C LEU A 315 15.38 1.97 4.05
N PHE A 316 15.87 2.25 5.25
CA PHE A 316 15.62 3.49 5.99
C PHE A 316 16.38 4.70 5.47
N GLN A 317 17.53 4.51 4.83
CA GLN A 317 18.29 5.58 4.18
C GLN A 317 17.90 5.77 2.70
N SER A 318 16.94 5.00 2.19
CA SER A 318 16.48 5.16 0.81
C SER A 318 15.64 6.43 0.63
N HIS A 319 15.76 7.04 -0.56
CA HIS A 319 14.83 8.10 -1.00
C HIS A 319 13.37 7.62 -0.98
N HIS A 320 13.12 6.32 -1.19
CA HIS A 320 11.78 5.75 -1.19
C HIS A 320 11.13 5.78 0.19
N PHE A 321 11.86 5.41 1.24
CA PHE A 321 11.37 5.54 2.60
C PHE A 321 10.99 6.99 2.91
N GLN A 322 11.87 7.94 2.58
CA GLN A 322 11.62 9.37 2.77
C GLN A 322 10.34 9.84 2.06
N LYS A 323 10.19 9.51 0.77
CA LYS A 323 9.00 9.87 -0.01
C LYS A 323 7.72 9.21 0.48
N ARG A 324 7.79 7.95 0.91
CA ARG A 324 6.62 7.26 1.49
C ARG A 324 6.23 7.89 2.83
N LEU A 325 7.19 8.23 3.69
CA LEU A 325 6.95 8.92 4.95
C LEU A 325 6.25 10.28 4.72
N GLU A 326 6.71 11.06 3.74
CA GLU A 326 6.07 12.32 3.33
C GLU A 326 4.61 12.12 2.90
N ASN A 327 4.33 11.12 2.06
CA ASN A 327 2.98 10.84 1.56
C ASN A 327 2.03 10.32 2.65
N VAL A 328 2.53 9.48 3.56
CA VAL A 328 1.78 9.02 4.74
C VAL A 328 1.44 10.19 5.65
N MET A 329 2.38 11.11 5.88
CA MET A 329 2.13 12.33 6.65
C MET A 329 1.07 13.22 6.00
N ILE A 330 1.18 13.48 4.68
CA ILE A 330 0.19 14.27 3.94
C ILE A 330 -1.19 13.63 4.05
N SER A 331 -1.29 12.33 3.79
CA SER A 331 -2.56 11.59 3.87
C SER A 331 -3.16 11.62 5.28
N CYS A 332 -2.33 11.54 6.31
CA CYS A 332 -2.77 11.67 7.70
C CYS A 332 -3.32 13.08 7.99
N LYS A 333 -2.59 14.14 7.61
CA LYS A 333 -3.03 15.54 7.80
C LYS A 333 -4.35 15.81 7.09
N ASN A 334 -4.45 15.42 5.81
CA ASN A 334 -5.68 15.54 5.02
C ASN A 334 -6.86 14.83 5.69
N SER A 335 -6.62 13.67 6.32
CA SER A 335 -7.67 12.91 7.00
C SER A 335 -8.12 13.57 8.29
N VAL A 336 -7.19 14.16 9.06
CA VAL A 336 -7.52 14.99 10.24
C VAL A 336 -8.29 16.25 9.83
N GLU A 337 -7.93 16.88 8.72
CA GLU A 337 -8.61 18.08 8.21
C GLU A 337 -9.99 17.77 7.64
N SER A 338 -10.15 16.68 6.90
CA SER A 338 -11.45 16.24 6.36
C SER A 338 -12.50 16.00 7.43
N LYS A 339 -12.07 15.67 8.66
CA LYS A 339 -12.96 15.58 9.83
C LYS A 339 -13.59 16.92 10.17
N LYS A 340 -12.90 18.05 9.98
CA LYS A 340 -13.46 19.37 10.27
C LYS A 340 -14.60 19.74 9.31
N GLU A 341 -14.67 19.09 8.15
CA GLU A 341 -15.66 19.32 7.09
C GLU A 341 -16.83 18.32 7.13
N LEU A 342 -16.66 17.20 7.86
CA LEU A 342 -17.66 16.14 8.07
C LEU A 342 -18.47 16.40 9.34
#